data_AF-A0A5C7X2R0-F1
#
_entry.id   AF-A0A5C7X2R0-F1
#
_cell.length_a   1.000
_cell.length_b   1.000
_cell.length_c   1.000
_cell.angle_alpha   90.00
_cell.angle_beta   90.00
_cell.angle_gamma   90.00
#
_symmetry.space_group_name_H-M   'P 1'
#
loop_
_entity.id
_entity.type
_entity.pdbx_description
1 polymer ?
#
loop_
_entity_poly.entity_id
_entity_poly.type
_entity_poly.pdbx_seq_one_letter_code
_entity_poly.pdbx_strand_id
1 'polypeptide(L)'
;MTDTTPFGAAGTLVALDGSRLTVSLSPADAAVEGALAPVTPGAGWPAPPCDVDSAQADGSPPQHPPESGPGPGSSASPPPVSSKRFAKGSVFLRAEVLRFLRHQKLLSQQDMADDASDRNIRLSIATIKRAELGVDAARYRTAREFARYFGVAVELLLRDRPE
;
A
#
# COMPACT_ATOMS: atom_id res chain seq x y z
N MET A 1 11.92 -52.70 23.51
CA MET A 1 11.34 -52.11 22.29
C MET A 1 10.52 -50.90 22.73
N THR A 2 11.05 -49.69 22.47
CA THR A 2 10.40 -48.39 22.16
C THR A 2 9.12 -47.98 22.93
N ASP A 3 8.86 -46.75 23.36
CA ASP A 3 9.48 -45.41 23.32
C ASP A 3 8.50 -44.50 24.10
N THR A 4 8.92 -43.81 25.16
CA THR A 4 9.17 -42.35 25.26
C THR A 4 7.98 -41.41 24.97
N THR A 5 7.71 -40.58 25.99
CA THR A 5 7.11 -39.22 26.02
C THR A 5 5.60 -38.99 26.20
N PRO A 6 5.18 -38.33 27.31
CA PRO A 6 3.90 -37.64 27.41
C PRO A 6 3.97 -36.20 26.87
N PHE A 7 2.97 -35.81 26.08
CA PHE A 7 2.81 -34.47 25.53
C PHE A 7 2.25 -33.53 26.61
N GLY A 8 3.11 -32.65 27.13
CA GLY A 8 2.74 -31.52 27.98
C GLY A 8 2.88 -30.21 27.20
N ALA A 9 1.82 -29.40 27.20
CA ALA A 9 1.85 -27.94 27.02
C ALA A 9 0.47 -27.41 27.45
N ALA A 10 0.28 -27.09 28.73
CA ALA A 10 0.52 -25.74 29.28
C ALA A 10 -0.22 -24.65 28.48
N GLY A 11 -1.52 -24.50 28.75
CA GLY A 11 -2.25 -23.29 28.41
C GLY A 11 -1.80 -22.17 29.34
N THR A 12 -1.15 -21.15 28.78
CA THR A 12 -0.78 -19.95 29.52
C THR A 12 -1.85 -18.87 29.31
N LEU A 13 -2.59 -18.60 30.38
CA LEU A 13 -3.38 -17.40 30.58
C LEU A 13 -2.47 -16.17 30.53
N VAL A 14 -2.70 -15.24 29.62
CA VAL A 14 -2.06 -13.92 29.64
C VAL A 14 -2.96 -12.99 30.45
N ALA A 15 -2.50 -12.65 31.66
CA ALA A 15 -3.10 -11.61 32.48
C ALA A 15 -2.79 -10.23 31.87
N LEU A 16 -3.82 -9.40 31.76
CA LEU A 16 -3.70 -7.98 31.46
C LEU A 16 -3.38 -7.24 32.77
N ASP A 17 -2.14 -6.82 32.96
CA ASP A 17 -1.81 -5.73 33.87
C ASP A 17 -0.91 -4.71 33.16
N GLY A 18 -1.15 -3.44 33.46
CA GLY A 18 -0.73 -2.31 32.67
C GLY A 18 0.78 -2.09 32.62
N SER A 19 1.20 -1.55 31.48
CA SER A 19 2.45 -0.83 31.27
C SER A 19 3.77 -1.62 31.32
N ARG A 20 4.43 -1.61 30.16
CA ARG A 20 5.82 -2.00 29.84
C ARG A 20 6.00 -3.44 29.39
N LEU A 21 6.01 -3.62 28.06
CA LEU A 21 6.60 -4.78 27.40
C LEU A 21 8.13 -4.71 27.55
N THR A 22 8.70 -5.58 28.36
CA THR A 22 10.13 -5.92 28.28
C THR A 22 10.27 -7.22 27.51
N VAL A 23 10.91 -7.16 26.34
CA VAL A 23 11.28 -8.34 25.56
C VAL A 23 12.67 -8.78 26.02
N SER A 24 12.75 -9.97 26.62
CA SER A 24 14.02 -10.64 26.93
C SER A 24 14.48 -11.39 25.67
N LEU A 25 15.55 -10.90 25.03
CA LEU A 25 16.22 -11.58 23.92
C LEU A 25 17.30 -12.50 24.49
N SER A 26 17.14 -13.80 24.26
CA SER A 26 18.15 -14.82 24.58
C SER A 26 19.31 -14.75 23.57
N PRO A 27 20.58 -14.73 24.01
CA PRO A 27 21.73 -14.67 23.14
C PRO A 27 22.22 -16.09 22.78
N ALA A 28 21.76 -16.63 21.66
CA ALA A 28 22.34 -17.82 21.05
C ALA A 28 22.05 -17.81 19.55
N ASP A 29 22.90 -17.14 18.77
CA ASP A 29 23.59 -17.73 17.63
C ASP A 29 24.49 -16.65 17.00
N ALA A 30 25.75 -16.67 17.44
CA ALA A 30 26.84 -15.97 16.80
C ALA A 30 27.51 -16.92 15.81
N ALA A 31 27.98 -16.34 14.70
CA ALA A 31 28.91 -16.89 13.71
C ALA A 31 28.32 -17.65 12.51
N VAL A 32 28.31 -16.97 11.36
CA VAL A 32 29.14 -17.46 10.25
C VAL A 32 29.61 -16.25 9.40
N GLU A 33 30.92 -16.04 9.37
CA GLU A 33 31.60 -15.25 8.36
C GLU A 33 31.61 -16.01 7.04
N GLY A 34 31.45 -15.30 5.92
CA GLY A 34 31.45 -15.92 4.60
C GLY A 34 31.57 -14.90 3.46
N ALA A 35 32.81 -14.54 3.16
CA ALA A 35 33.38 -14.23 1.84
C ALA A 35 32.73 -13.15 0.94
N LEU A 36 33.55 -12.12 0.68
CA LEU A 36 33.42 -11.20 -0.43
C LEU A 36 33.42 -11.90 -1.79
N ALA A 37 32.55 -11.44 -2.69
CA ALA A 37 32.83 -11.38 -4.12
C ALA A 37 32.30 -10.05 -4.69
N PRO A 38 33.13 -9.23 -5.36
CA PRO A 38 32.65 -8.06 -6.08
C PRO A 38 31.98 -8.49 -7.39
N VAL A 39 30.68 -8.23 -7.51
CA VAL A 39 29.97 -8.31 -8.79
C VAL A 39 30.35 -7.10 -9.65
N THR A 40 31.02 -7.37 -10.76
CA THR A 40 31.29 -6.44 -11.85
C THR A 40 29.99 -6.05 -12.55
N PRO A 41 29.66 -4.75 -12.70
CA PRO A 41 28.58 -4.32 -13.58
C PRO A 41 29.10 -4.28 -15.02
N GLY A 42 28.89 -5.37 -15.76
CA GLY A 42 29.16 -5.47 -17.19
C GLY A 42 27.89 -5.40 -18.02
N ALA A 43 27.94 -4.59 -19.08
CA ALA A 43 27.03 -4.54 -20.24
C ALA A 43 25.57 -4.12 -19.95
N GLY A 44 25.13 -2.91 -20.31
CA GLY A 44 25.15 -2.43 -21.69
C GLY A 44 23.85 -2.85 -22.37
N TRP A 45 22.74 -2.20 -22.01
CA TRP A 45 21.47 -2.37 -22.73
C TRP A 45 21.44 -1.34 -23.86
N PRO A 46 21.46 -1.74 -25.14
CA PRO A 46 21.27 -0.80 -26.23
C PRO A 46 19.83 -0.29 -26.22
N ALA A 47 19.70 1.03 -26.38
CA ALA A 47 18.42 1.71 -26.60
C ALA A 47 17.70 1.16 -27.85
N PRO A 48 16.37 1.06 -27.84
CA PRO A 48 15.63 0.85 -29.08
C PRO A 48 15.72 2.11 -29.97
N PRO A 49 15.86 1.96 -31.30
CA PRO A 49 15.92 3.07 -32.23
C PRO A 49 14.58 3.83 -32.28
N CYS A 50 14.73 5.14 -32.45
CA CYS A 50 13.68 6.07 -32.78
C CYS A 50 13.21 5.78 -34.20
N ASP A 51 11.97 5.32 -34.36
CA ASP A 51 11.28 5.38 -35.66
C ASP A 51 10.14 6.39 -35.58
N VAL A 52 10.38 7.47 -36.30
CA VAL A 52 9.45 8.53 -36.67
C VAL A 52 8.95 8.19 -38.08
N ASP A 53 7.63 8.24 -38.28
CA ASP A 53 6.94 9.05 -39.30
C ASP A 53 5.68 8.39 -39.90
N SER A 54 4.74 9.27 -40.26
CA SER A 54 3.66 9.12 -41.26
C SER A 54 2.40 8.31 -40.92
N ALA A 55 1.33 9.03 -40.58
CA ALA A 55 0.22 9.21 -41.53
C ALA A 55 -0.71 10.36 -41.10
N GLN A 56 -0.65 11.42 -41.89
CA GLN A 56 -1.56 12.56 -41.95
C GLN A 56 -2.89 12.11 -42.58
N ALA A 57 -4.01 12.38 -41.91
CA ALA A 57 -5.33 12.34 -42.53
C ALA A 57 -6.11 13.60 -42.16
N ASP A 58 -6.29 14.38 -43.21
CA ASP A 58 -7.09 15.58 -43.36
C ASP A 58 -8.58 15.28 -43.05
N GLY A 59 -9.24 16.16 -42.29
CA GLY A 59 -10.64 15.98 -41.92
C GLY A 59 -11.19 17.18 -41.16
N SER A 60 -11.58 18.21 -41.92
CA SER A 60 -12.19 19.45 -41.42
C SER A 60 -13.42 19.24 -40.53
N PRO A 61 -13.70 20.17 -39.59
CA PRO A 61 -14.79 20.08 -38.62
C PRO A 61 -16.10 20.65 -39.17
N PRO A 62 -17.28 20.11 -38.80
CA PRO A 62 -18.52 20.88 -38.85
C PRO A 62 -18.76 21.65 -37.54
N GLN A 63 -18.94 22.97 -37.67
CA GLN A 63 -19.34 23.90 -36.61
C GLN A 63 -20.89 23.93 -36.45
N HIS A 64 -21.37 23.68 -35.20
CA HIS A 64 -22.44 24.36 -34.39
C HIS A 64 -23.81 24.79 -35.01
N PRO A 65 -24.85 25.23 -34.24
CA PRO A 65 -25.27 25.05 -32.82
C PRO A 65 -26.82 24.73 -32.73
N PRO A 66 -27.64 25.27 -31.80
CA PRO A 66 -27.92 24.88 -30.41
C PRO A 66 -29.36 24.39 -30.19
N GLU A 67 -29.60 23.46 -29.25
CA GLU A 67 -30.96 23.26 -28.71
C GLU A 67 -31.01 23.51 -27.22
N SER A 68 -31.66 24.63 -26.89
CA SER A 68 -32.13 24.95 -25.55
C SER A 68 -33.34 24.08 -25.22
N GLY A 69 -33.28 23.38 -24.09
CA GLY A 69 -34.45 22.78 -23.46
C GLY A 69 -34.33 22.90 -21.94
N PRO A 70 -35.17 23.70 -21.26
CA PRO A 70 -35.23 23.74 -19.82
C PRO A 70 -36.13 22.60 -19.32
N GLY A 71 -35.55 21.64 -18.59
CA GLY A 71 -36.27 20.56 -17.93
C GLY A 71 -35.95 20.54 -16.43
N PRO A 72 -36.97 20.60 -15.54
CA PRO A 72 -36.77 20.87 -14.12
C PRO A 72 -36.48 19.59 -13.31
N GLY A 73 -35.72 19.76 -12.23
CA GLY A 73 -35.99 19.11 -10.95
C GLY A 73 -35.86 17.59 -10.88
N SER A 74 -34.64 17.13 -10.60
CA SER A 74 -34.46 16.07 -9.61
C SER A 74 -33.18 16.32 -8.83
N SER A 75 -33.35 17.15 -7.81
CA SER A 75 -32.43 17.27 -6.68
C SER A 75 -32.43 15.94 -5.93
N ALA A 76 -31.76 14.94 -6.48
CA ALA A 76 -31.28 13.81 -5.70
C ALA A 76 -30.04 14.30 -4.99
N SER A 77 -30.25 14.91 -3.82
CA SER A 77 -29.17 15.26 -2.91
C SER A 77 -28.33 13.99 -2.68
N PRO A 78 -27.06 13.94 -3.09
CA PRO A 78 -26.20 12.83 -2.70
C PRO A 78 -26.17 12.80 -1.16
N PRO A 79 -26.11 11.61 -0.53
CA PRO A 79 -25.93 11.52 0.92
C PRO A 79 -24.67 12.32 1.32
N PRO A 80 -24.60 12.87 2.55
CA PRO A 80 -23.40 13.54 3.03
C PRO A 80 -22.29 12.49 3.14
N VAL A 81 -21.60 12.22 2.03
CA VAL A 81 -20.31 11.54 2.02
C VAL A 81 -19.40 12.46 2.81
N SER A 82 -19.10 12.05 4.05
CA SER A 82 -18.22 12.76 4.98
C SER A 82 -16.99 13.24 4.23
N SER A 83 -17.06 14.49 3.78
CA SER A 83 -16.08 15.08 2.89
C SER A 83 -14.96 15.60 3.78
N LYS A 84 -14.19 14.66 4.33
CA LYS A 84 -12.94 14.95 5.02
C LYS A 84 -12.14 15.87 4.11
N ARG A 85 -11.84 17.07 4.58
CA ARG A 85 -11.21 18.13 3.78
C ARG A 85 -9.75 17.75 3.53
N PHE A 86 -9.52 17.07 2.42
CA PHE A 86 -8.19 16.73 1.94
C PHE A 86 -7.61 17.90 1.15
N ALA A 87 -6.41 18.34 1.51
CA ALA A 87 -5.72 19.36 0.73
C ALA A 87 -5.31 18.79 -0.62
N LYS A 88 -5.84 19.35 -1.71
CA LYS A 88 -5.32 19.19 -3.09
C LYS A 88 -4.98 17.74 -3.48
N GLY A 89 -5.84 16.79 -3.14
CA GLY A 89 -5.69 15.36 -3.50
C GLY A 89 -4.73 14.55 -2.62
N SER A 90 -4.22 15.13 -1.52
CA SER A 90 -3.39 14.47 -0.52
C SER A 90 -4.20 14.08 0.72
N VAL A 91 -4.00 12.87 1.22
CA VAL A 91 -4.72 12.25 2.33
C VAL A 91 -3.76 11.68 3.36
N PHE A 92 -4.15 11.70 4.63
CA PHE A 92 -3.40 11.01 5.68
C PHE A 92 -3.90 9.58 5.81
N LEU A 93 -2.97 8.63 5.94
CA LEU A 93 -3.29 7.22 6.11
C LEU A 93 -3.23 6.83 7.59
N ARG A 94 -4.11 5.93 8.01
CA ARG A 94 -4.07 5.33 9.34
C ARG A 94 -2.97 4.26 9.40
N ALA A 95 -1.78 4.68 9.79
CA ALA A 95 -0.61 3.82 9.95
C ALA A 95 -0.90 2.53 10.75
N GLU A 96 -1.62 2.64 11.87
CA GLU A 96 -1.96 1.50 12.72
C GLU A 96 -2.84 0.46 12.00
N VAL A 97 -3.79 0.92 11.19
CA VAL A 97 -4.67 0.03 10.42
C VAL A 97 -3.87 -0.68 9.33
N LEU A 98 -2.96 0.02 8.65
CA LEU A 98 -2.10 -0.60 7.62
C LEU A 98 -1.18 -1.67 8.23
N ARG A 99 -0.53 -1.35 9.36
CA ARG A 99 0.31 -2.31 10.09
C ARG A 99 -0.50 -3.53 10.55
N PHE A 100 -1.69 -3.30 11.11
CA PHE A 100 -2.59 -4.37 11.52
C PHE A 100 -2.98 -5.28 10.35
N LEU A 101 -3.43 -4.71 9.24
CA LEU A 101 -3.83 -5.49 8.05
C LEU A 101 -2.66 -6.27 7.45
N ARG A 102 -1.45 -5.69 7.45
CA ARG A 102 -0.24 -6.41 7.02
C ARG A 102 0.08 -7.58 7.96
N HIS A 103 0.02 -7.36 9.28
CA HIS A 103 0.27 -8.41 10.26
C HIS A 103 -0.79 -9.52 10.22
N GLN A 104 -2.06 -9.20 9.92
CA GLN A 104 -3.09 -10.23 9.71
C GLN A 104 -2.78 -11.15 8.51
N LYS A 105 -2.04 -10.65 7.51
CA LYS A 105 -1.54 -11.45 6.39
C LYS A 105 -0.20 -12.14 6.66
N LEU A 106 0.40 -11.92 7.83
CA LEU A 106 1.72 -12.46 8.23
C LEU A 106 2.86 -12.07 7.27
N LEU A 107 2.81 -10.85 6.69
CA LEU A 107 3.80 -10.37 5.73
C LEU A 107 4.77 -9.37 6.36
N SER A 108 6.05 -9.45 5.98
CA SER A 108 6.97 -8.33 6.19
C SER A 108 6.63 -7.18 5.25
N GLN A 109 7.22 -6.00 5.47
CA GLN A 109 7.05 -4.88 4.54
C GLN A 109 7.58 -5.20 3.13
N GLN A 110 8.66 -6.00 3.06
CA GLN A 110 9.27 -6.44 1.82
C GLN A 110 8.35 -7.42 1.09
N ASP A 111 7.88 -8.47 1.77
CA ASP A 111 6.98 -9.46 1.18
C ASP A 111 5.68 -8.82 0.69
N MET A 112 5.15 -7.83 1.41
CA MET A 112 3.99 -7.06 0.97
C MET A 112 4.28 -6.25 -0.31
N ALA A 113 5.48 -5.69 -0.45
CA ALA A 113 5.88 -4.96 -1.65
C ALA A 113 6.01 -5.90 -2.86
N ASP A 114 6.61 -7.07 -2.64
CA ASP A 114 6.81 -8.08 -3.67
C ASP A 114 5.46 -8.67 -4.12
N ASP A 115 4.59 -9.04 -3.18
CA ASP A 115 3.22 -9.51 -3.47
C ASP A 115 2.34 -8.42 -4.12
N ALA A 116 2.53 -7.14 -3.77
CA ALA A 116 1.85 -6.05 -4.46
C ALA A 116 2.34 -5.90 -5.92
N SER A 117 3.64 -6.06 -6.15
CA SER A 117 4.24 -6.05 -7.49
C SER A 117 3.69 -7.19 -8.35
N ASP A 118 3.62 -8.40 -7.80
CA ASP A 118 3.09 -9.58 -8.50
C ASP A 118 1.62 -9.41 -8.91
N ARG A 119 0.85 -8.65 -8.13
CA ARG A 119 -0.57 -8.31 -8.40
C ARG A 119 -0.74 -7.07 -9.28
N ASN A 120 0.34 -6.50 -9.79
CA ASN A 120 0.36 -5.26 -10.57
C ASN A 120 -0.29 -4.07 -9.81
N ILE A 121 -0.04 -3.99 -8.51
CA ILE A 121 -0.47 -2.91 -7.60
C ILE A 121 0.74 -2.01 -7.32
N ARG A 122 0.56 -0.69 -7.46
CA ARG A 122 1.69 0.26 -7.40
C ARG A 122 2.06 0.65 -5.97
N LEU A 123 2.49 -0.32 -5.18
CA LEU A 123 2.99 -0.11 -3.80
C LEU A 123 4.45 -0.55 -3.69
N SER A 124 5.37 0.42 -3.69
CA SER A 124 6.78 0.13 -3.44
C SER A 124 7.09 0.03 -1.95
N ILE A 125 8.17 -0.66 -1.60
CA ILE A 125 8.67 -0.75 -0.22
C ILE A 125 8.80 0.62 0.47
N ALA A 126 9.28 1.65 -0.25
CA ALA A 126 9.40 3.02 0.26
C ALA A 126 8.04 3.69 0.49
N THR A 127 7.03 3.33 -0.28
CA THR A 127 5.65 3.81 -0.11
C THR A 127 5.00 3.17 1.11
N ILE A 128 5.20 1.85 1.28
CA ILE A 128 4.72 1.09 2.45
C ILE A 128 5.34 1.64 3.73
N LYS A 129 6.67 1.80 3.76
CA LYS A 129 7.38 2.37 4.92
C LYS A 129 6.82 3.73 5.34
N ARG A 130 6.70 4.68 4.41
CA ARG A 130 6.17 6.02 4.71
C ARG A 130 4.71 5.98 5.19
N ALA A 131 3.88 5.14 4.57
CA ALA A 131 2.49 4.99 4.96
C ALA A 131 2.32 4.38 6.36
N GLU A 132 3.15 3.40 6.73
CA GLU A 132 3.15 2.77 8.07
C GLU A 132 3.78 3.64 9.16
N LEU A 133 4.63 4.60 8.78
CA LEU A 133 5.10 5.66 9.68
C LEU A 133 4.02 6.71 9.93
N GLY A 134 3.14 6.98 8.95
CA GLY A 134 2.01 7.90 9.09
C GLY A 134 2.38 9.38 9.22
N VAL A 135 3.64 9.73 8.91
CA VAL A 135 4.19 11.09 9.02
C VAL A 135 3.75 11.96 7.83
N ASP A 136 3.74 11.38 6.64
CA ASP A 136 3.52 12.12 5.40
C ASP A 136 2.08 11.96 4.88
N ALA A 137 1.58 13.03 4.25
CA ALA A 137 0.37 12.93 3.44
C ALA A 137 0.66 12.15 2.15
N ALA A 138 -0.10 11.10 1.89
CA ALA A 138 -0.04 10.30 0.67
C ALA A 138 -1.00 10.85 -0.38
N ARG A 139 -0.75 10.58 -1.67
CA ARG A 139 -1.74 10.89 -2.72
C ARG A 139 -2.95 9.97 -2.57
N TYR A 140 -4.15 10.47 -2.87
CA TYR A 140 -5.37 9.64 -2.84
C TYR A 140 -5.27 8.37 -3.69
N ARG A 141 -4.54 8.44 -4.82
CA ARG A 141 -4.25 7.25 -5.64
C ARG A 141 -3.54 6.16 -4.84
N THR A 142 -2.53 6.51 -4.04
CA THR A 142 -1.82 5.56 -3.18
C THR A 142 -2.76 4.93 -2.16
N ALA A 143 -3.67 5.71 -1.57
CA ALA A 143 -4.70 5.18 -0.68
C ALA A 143 -5.61 4.16 -1.38
N ARG A 144 -5.97 4.39 -2.65
CA ARG A 144 -6.73 3.43 -3.48
C ARG A 144 -5.95 2.15 -3.76
N GLU A 145 -4.64 2.23 -4.01
CA GLU A 145 -3.81 1.04 -4.19
C GLU A 145 -3.75 0.20 -2.90
N PHE A 146 -3.63 0.83 -1.73
CA PHE A 146 -3.72 0.12 -0.43
C PHE A 146 -5.09 -0.52 -0.22
N ALA A 147 -6.17 0.21 -0.49
CA ALA A 147 -7.53 -0.30 -0.39
C ALA A 147 -7.73 -1.52 -1.31
N ARG A 148 -7.23 -1.45 -2.55
CA ARG A 148 -7.26 -2.56 -3.50
C ARG A 148 -6.44 -3.76 -3.03
N TYR A 149 -5.26 -3.54 -2.46
CA TYR A 149 -4.39 -4.61 -1.96
C TYR A 149 -5.01 -5.38 -0.78
N PHE A 150 -5.63 -4.66 0.15
CA PHE A 150 -6.26 -5.25 1.32
C PHE A 150 -7.72 -5.66 1.11
N GLY A 151 -8.36 -5.25 0.02
CA GLY A 151 -9.78 -5.50 -0.24
C GLY A 151 -10.69 -4.74 0.72
N VAL A 152 -10.28 -3.55 1.18
CA VAL A 152 -11.02 -2.73 2.15
C VAL A 152 -11.48 -1.42 1.52
N ALA A 153 -12.50 -0.78 2.10
CA ALA A 153 -12.94 0.54 1.68
C ALA A 153 -11.84 1.59 1.95
N VAL A 154 -11.68 2.55 1.03
CA VAL A 154 -10.62 3.58 1.12
C VAL A 154 -10.80 4.41 2.39
N GLU A 155 -12.05 4.71 2.74
CA GLU A 155 -12.46 5.55 3.87
C GLU A 155 -11.96 5.01 5.22
N LEU A 156 -11.83 3.67 5.35
CA LEU A 156 -11.28 3.03 6.55
C LEU A 156 -9.79 3.33 6.74
N LEU A 157 -9.07 3.54 5.64
CA LEU A 157 -7.65 3.84 5.65
C LEU A 157 -7.37 5.33 5.87
N LEU A 158 -8.37 6.21 5.73
CA LEU A 158 -8.18 7.65 5.82
C LEU A 158 -8.21 8.13 7.28
N ARG A 159 -7.19 8.91 7.63
CA ARG A 159 -7.10 9.68 8.88
C ARG A 159 -7.45 11.14 8.59
N ASP A 160 -8.07 11.81 9.56
CA ASP A 160 -8.20 13.26 9.53
C ASP A 160 -6.82 13.91 9.62
N ARG A 161 -6.70 15.15 9.13
CA ARG A 161 -5.45 15.89 9.20
C ARG A 161 -5.01 15.96 10.67
N PRO A 162 -3.75 15.60 11.00
CA PRO A 162 -3.22 15.83 12.34
C PRO A 162 -3.20 17.36 12.60
N GLU A 163 -3.82 17.78 13.69
CA GLU A 163 -3.77 19.17 14.20
C GLU A 163 -2.37 19.51 14.73
#